data_AF-A0A5S3YM28-F1
#
_entry.id   AF-A0A5S3YM28-F1
#
_cell.length_a   1.000
_cell.length_b   1.000
_cell.length_c   1.000
_cell.angle_alpha   90.00
_cell.angle_beta   90.00
_cell.angle_gamma   90.00
#
_symmetry.space_group_name_H-M   'P 1'
#
loop_
_entity.id
_entity.type
_entity.pdbx_description
1 polymer ?
#
loop_
_entity_poly.entity_id
_entity_poly.type
_entity_poly.pdbx_seq_one_letter_code
_entity_poly.pdbx_strand_id
1 'polypeptide(L)'
;DETYDYIELLAQWLGSEFARNQDKVNLTKNSDTLLKLESVANIGTWEVDLIDNSIFWSQQTRRIHQAEEGYTPNMETAIEFYKAGKSRDSINKAVENAVSKGEKWHLELEIVTAKQQNIWVSTFGEAEFN
;
A
#
# COMPACT_ATOMS: atom_id res chain seq x y z
N ASP A 1 -50.82 -21.39 -1.25
CA ASP A 1 -50.19 -22.67 -0.92
C ASP A 1 -48.80 -22.33 -0.38
N GLU A 2 -48.59 -22.48 0.94
CA GLU A 2 -47.37 -22.05 1.64
C GLU A 2 -46.10 -22.63 1.02
N THR A 3 -46.20 -23.80 0.39
CA THR A 3 -45.10 -24.48 -0.29
C THR A 3 -44.49 -23.65 -1.43
N TYR A 4 -45.31 -22.90 -2.17
CA TYR A 4 -44.83 -22.04 -3.25
C TYR A 4 -44.04 -20.84 -2.71
N ASP A 5 -44.47 -20.27 -1.58
CA ASP A 5 -43.82 -19.14 -0.92
C ASP A 5 -42.42 -19.54 -0.39
N TYR A 6 -42.30 -20.74 0.18
CA TYR A 6 -41.00 -21.30 0.58
C TYR A 6 -40.05 -21.50 -0.61
N ILE A 7 -40.56 -21.96 -1.76
CA ILE A 7 -39.75 -22.16 -2.97
C ILE A 7 -39.27 -20.80 -3.52
N GLU A 8 -40.14 -19.79 -3.55
CA GLU A 8 -39.76 -18.45 -3.99
C GLU A 8 -38.69 -17.83 -3.07
N LEU A 9 -38.88 -17.89 -1.75
CA LEU A 9 -37.90 -17.40 -0.79
C LEU A 9 -36.56 -18.15 -0.89
N LEU A 10 -36.59 -19.47 -1.07
CA LEU A 10 -35.39 -20.26 -1.27
C LEU A 10 -34.67 -19.88 -2.57
N ALA A 11 -35.40 -19.69 -3.67
CA ALA A 11 -34.83 -19.28 -4.94
C ALA A 11 -34.20 -17.87 -4.85
N GLN A 12 -34.87 -16.93 -4.19
CA GLN A 12 -34.35 -15.58 -3.93
C GLN A 12 -33.07 -15.62 -3.07
N TRP A 13 -33.07 -16.42 -2.00
CA TRP A 13 -31.91 -16.59 -1.14
C TRP A 13 -30.74 -17.22 -1.89
N LEU A 14 -30.96 -18.31 -2.64
CA LEU A 14 -29.93 -18.94 -3.46
C LEU A 14 -29.35 -17.96 -4.48
N GLY A 15 -30.19 -17.21 -5.19
CA GLY A 15 -29.74 -16.20 -6.15
C GLY A 15 -28.86 -15.13 -5.50
N SER A 16 -29.27 -14.65 -4.32
CA SER A 16 -28.49 -13.67 -3.54
C SER A 16 -27.16 -14.24 -3.04
N GLU A 17 -27.15 -15.49 -2.58
CA GLU A 17 -25.95 -16.15 -2.08
C GLU A 17 -24.96 -16.46 -3.20
N PHE A 18 -25.43 -16.86 -4.38
CA PHE A 18 -24.59 -17.03 -5.57
C PHE A 18 -23.96 -15.69 -6.01
N ALA A 19 -24.75 -14.61 -6.06
CA ALA A 19 -24.25 -13.29 -6.40
C ALA A 19 -23.15 -12.83 -5.40
N ARG A 20 -23.42 -12.97 -4.09
CA ARG A 20 -22.43 -12.66 -3.03
C ARG A 20 -21.14 -13.46 -3.17
N ASN A 21 -21.22 -14.76 -3.46
CA ASN A 21 -20.03 -15.57 -3.66
C ASN A 21 -19.27 -15.19 -4.93
N GLN A 22 -19.98 -14.86 -6.01
CA GLN A 22 -19.36 -14.40 -7.24
C GLN A 22 -18.63 -13.07 -7.05
N ASP A 23 -19.22 -12.13 -6.32
CA ASP A 23 -18.58 -10.86 -5.94
C ASP A 23 -17.32 -11.08 -5.12
N LYS A 24 -17.36 -11.96 -4.11
CA LYS A 24 -16.18 -12.32 -3.30
C LYS A 24 -15.06 -12.90 -4.16
N VAL A 25 -15.40 -13.81 -5.07
CA VAL A 25 -14.42 -14.42 -5.98
C VAL A 25 -13.81 -13.37 -6.91
N ASN A 26 -14.61 -12.46 -7.44
CA ASN A 26 -14.14 -11.38 -8.30
C ASN A 26 -13.23 -10.40 -7.55
N LEU A 27 -13.58 -10.03 -6.33
CA LEU A 27 -12.75 -9.18 -5.46
C LEU A 27 -11.39 -9.84 -5.20
N THR A 28 -11.40 -11.13 -4.86
CA THR A 28 -10.16 -11.88 -4.60
C THR A 28 -9.27 -11.94 -5.83
N LYS A 29 -9.83 -12.29 -6.99
CA LYS A 29 -9.08 -12.33 -8.26
C LYS A 29 -8.50 -10.97 -8.66
N ASN A 30 -9.26 -9.89 -8.46
CA ASN A 30 -8.78 -8.54 -8.75
C ASN A 30 -7.62 -8.17 -7.82
N SER A 31 -7.75 -8.44 -6.52
CA SER A 31 -6.68 -8.24 -5.54
C SER A 31 -5.41 -9.01 -5.91
N ASP A 32 -5.53 -10.30 -6.25
CA ASP A 32 -4.38 -11.13 -6.65
C ASP A 32 -3.70 -10.60 -7.92
N THR A 33 -4.49 -10.13 -8.88
CA THR A 33 -3.99 -9.54 -10.12
C THR A 33 -3.22 -8.25 -9.85
N LEU A 34 -3.73 -7.39 -8.97
CA LEU A 34 -3.06 -6.15 -8.57
C LEU A 34 -1.72 -6.44 -7.87
N LEU A 35 -1.69 -7.34 -6.90
CA LEU A 35 -0.45 -7.73 -6.21
C LEU A 35 0.60 -8.31 -7.16
N LYS A 36 0.16 -9.06 -8.18
CA LYS A 36 1.06 -9.58 -9.22
C LYS A 36 1.62 -8.46 -10.09
N LEU A 37 0.80 -7.47 -10.47
CA LEU A 37 1.24 -6.32 -11.25
C LEU A 37 2.22 -5.44 -10.46
N GLU A 38 1.95 -5.17 -9.18
CA GLU A 38 2.88 -4.47 -8.27
C GLU A 38 4.23 -5.17 -8.22
N SER A 39 4.22 -6.50 -8.06
CA SER A 39 5.45 -7.30 -8.02
C SER A 39 6.21 -7.28 -9.35
N VAL A 40 5.53 -7.33 -10.49
CA VAL A 40 6.15 -7.34 -11.83
C VAL A 40 6.69 -5.96 -12.19
N ALA A 41 5.94 -4.90 -11.86
CA ALA A 41 6.33 -3.52 -12.10
C ALA A 41 7.33 -2.99 -11.05
N ASN A 42 7.61 -3.76 -10.00
CA ASN A 42 8.42 -3.37 -8.86
C ASN A 42 7.92 -2.08 -8.18
N ILE A 43 6.61 -1.98 -8.01
CA ILE A 43 5.92 -0.84 -7.40
C ILE A 43 5.45 -1.26 -6.00
N GLY A 44 5.87 -0.51 -4.99
CA GLY A 44 5.41 -0.67 -3.62
C GLY A 44 4.58 0.52 -3.17
N THR A 45 3.66 0.29 -2.24
CA THR A 45 2.88 1.33 -1.58
C THR A 45 3.32 1.48 -0.12
N TRP A 46 3.13 2.68 0.41
CA TRP A 46 3.39 3.00 1.79
C TRP A 46 2.38 4.05 2.24
N GLU A 47 2.03 4.00 3.52
CA GLU A 47 1.11 4.95 4.14
C GLU A 47 1.65 5.32 5.50
N VAL A 48 1.50 6.59 5.90
CA VAL A 48 1.87 7.06 7.22
C VAL A 48 0.64 7.65 7.88
N ASP A 49 0.25 7.09 9.01
CA ASP A 49 -0.72 7.70 9.90
C ASP A 49 0.00 8.72 10.78
N LEU A 50 -0.31 10.01 10.57
CA LEU A 50 0.32 11.12 11.30
C LEU A 50 -0.24 11.30 12.72
N ILE A 51 -1.41 10.72 13.03
CA ILE A 51 -2.06 10.78 14.34
C ILE A 51 -1.48 9.68 15.23
N ASP A 52 -1.50 8.44 14.72
CA ASP A 52 -1.02 7.27 15.45
C ASP A 52 0.50 7.05 15.29
N ASN A 53 1.16 7.87 14.46
CA ASN A 53 2.57 7.77 14.10
C ASN A 53 2.95 6.35 13.65
N SER A 54 2.07 5.73 12.87
CA SER A 54 2.23 4.38 12.35
C SER A 54 2.55 4.43 10.87
N ILE A 55 3.33 3.46 10.39
CA ILE A 55 3.67 3.35 8.97
C ILE A 55 3.32 1.96 8.48
N PHE A 56 2.67 1.93 7.32
CA PHE A 56 2.38 0.70 6.60
C PHE A 56 3.29 0.62 5.38
N TRP A 57 3.94 -0.53 5.18
CA TRP A 57 4.65 -0.87 3.96
C TRP A 57 4.04 -2.10 3.32
N SER A 58 3.73 -2.00 2.03
CA SER A 58 3.31 -3.16 1.24
C SER A 58 4.39 -4.24 1.22
N GLN A 59 4.02 -5.46 0.84
CA GLN A 59 5.00 -6.54 0.68
C GLN A 59 6.07 -6.17 -0.36
N GLN A 60 5.68 -5.44 -1.41
CA GLN A 60 6.62 -5.01 -2.44
C GLN A 60 7.56 -3.90 -1.97
N THR A 61 7.08 -2.93 -1.17
CA THR A 61 7.95 -1.90 -0.56
C THR A 61 9.04 -2.55 0.29
N ARG A 62 8.69 -3.56 1.12
CA ARG A 62 9.66 -4.32 1.90
C ARG A 62 10.69 -5.04 1.02
N ARG A 63 10.25 -5.65 -0.08
CA ARG A 63 11.16 -6.31 -1.06
C ARG A 63 12.11 -5.33 -1.72
N ILE A 64 11.64 -4.14 -2.12
CA ILE A 64 12.48 -3.06 -2.69
C ILE A 64 13.55 -2.65 -1.68
N HIS A 65 13.17 -2.46 -0.41
CA HIS A 65 14.10 -2.13 0.68
C HIS A 65 14.93 -3.33 1.17
N GLN A 66 14.71 -4.52 0.61
CA GLN A 66 15.31 -5.80 1.01
C GLN A 66 15.17 -6.11 2.50
N ALA A 67 14.10 -5.61 3.12
CA ALA A 67 13.76 -5.84 4.51
C ALA A 67 13.17 -7.24 4.71
N GLU A 68 13.22 -7.75 5.94
CA GLU A 68 12.66 -9.05 6.29
C GLU A 68 11.13 -9.07 6.15
N GLU A 69 10.57 -10.27 5.92
CA GLU A 69 9.12 -10.45 5.91
C GLU A 69 8.57 -10.11 7.30
N GLY A 70 7.59 -9.20 7.35
CA GLY A 70 7.04 -8.69 8.61
C GLY A 70 7.77 -7.50 9.22
N TYR A 71 8.86 -6.99 8.62
CA TYR A 71 9.50 -5.76 9.07
C TYR A 71 8.53 -4.57 8.96
N THR A 72 8.31 -3.88 10.07
CA THR A 72 7.54 -2.65 10.12
C THR A 72 8.47 -1.54 10.62
N PRO A 73 8.84 -0.57 9.77
CA PRO A 73 9.63 0.57 10.23
C PRO A 73 8.77 1.48 11.11
N ASN A 74 9.40 2.50 11.67
CA ASN A 74 8.74 3.73 12.08
C ASN A 74 9.14 4.84 11.09
N MET A 75 8.56 6.04 11.23
CA MET A 75 8.83 7.13 10.30
C MET A 75 10.31 7.52 10.23
N GLU A 76 11.01 7.55 11.37
CA GLU A 76 12.44 7.88 11.44
C GLU A 76 13.29 6.85 10.70
N THR A 77 13.14 5.57 11.03
CA THR A 77 13.86 4.47 10.37
C THR A 77 13.51 4.35 8.88
N ALA A 78 12.28 4.65 8.47
CA ALA A 78 11.91 4.70 7.06
C ALA A 78 12.69 5.78 6.29
N ILE A 79 12.85 6.96 6.89
CA ILE A 79 13.64 8.06 6.32
C ILE A 79 15.13 7.72 6.29
N GLU A 80 15.63 6.94 7.26
CA GLU A 80 17.03 6.52 7.31
C GLU A 80 17.44 5.63 6.13
N PHE A 81 16.50 4.89 5.51
CA PHE A 81 16.79 4.15 4.28
C PHE A 81 17.24 5.08 3.14
N TYR A 82 16.81 6.34 3.11
CA TYR A 82 17.33 7.29 2.13
C TYR A 82 18.78 7.63 2.45
N LYS A 83 19.64 7.54 1.42
CA LYS A 83 21.06 7.78 1.56
C LYS A 83 21.33 9.18 2.10
N ALA A 84 22.22 9.25 3.09
CA ALA A 84 22.59 10.51 3.73
C ALA A 84 23.09 11.56 2.71
N GLY A 85 22.78 12.83 2.98
CA GLY A 85 23.01 13.95 2.07
C GLY A 85 21.77 14.21 1.21
N LYS A 86 21.98 14.50 -0.08
CA LYS A 86 20.95 15.03 -0.98
C LYS A 86 19.64 14.24 -0.97
N SER A 87 19.70 12.90 -0.99
CA SER A 87 18.49 12.06 -1.04
C SER A 87 17.65 12.21 0.24
N ARG A 88 18.28 12.05 1.41
CA ARG A 88 17.62 12.18 2.71
C ARG A 88 17.12 13.60 2.97
N ASP A 89 17.88 14.61 2.59
CA ASP A 89 17.47 16.01 2.75
C ASP A 89 16.25 16.34 1.87
N SER A 90 16.20 15.79 0.66
CA SER A 90 15.11 16.03 -0.29
C SER A 90 13.81 15.39 0.17
N ILE A 91 13.84 14.15 0.68
CA ILE A 91 12.63 13.49 1.18
C ILE A 91 12.11 14.15 2.46
N ASN A 92 13.00 14.55 3.38
CA ASN A 92 12.60 15.24 4.61
C ASN A 92 11.83 16.52 4.29
N LYS A 93 12.35 17.33 3.37
CA LYS A 93 11.70 18.57 2.93
C LYS A 93 10.37 18.30 2.24
N ALA A 94 10.29 17.26 1.40
CA ALA A 94 9.06 16.90 0.70
C ALA A 94 7.96 16.45 1.68
N VAL A 95 8.32 15.60 2.64
CA VAL A 95 7.42 15.15 3.70
C VAL A 95 6.96 16.33 4.57
N GLU A 96 7.86 17.21 4.99
CA GLU A 96 7.51 18.41 5.76
C GLU A 96 6.53 19.32 4.99
N ASN A 97 6.81 19.57 3.71
CA ASN A 97 5.92 20.37 2.85
C ASN A 97 4.55 19.71 2.68
N ALA A 98 4.49 18.38 2.53
CA ALA A 98 3.22 17.69 2.41
C ALA A 98 2.39 17.76 3.68
N VAL A 99 3.01 17.52 4.84
CA VAL A 99 2.32 17.59 6.15
C VAL A 99 1.85 19.01 6.45
N SER A 100 2.68 20.02 6.16
CA SER A 100 2.36 21.42 6.52
C SER A 100 1.49 22.16 5.50
N LYS A 101 1.59 21.82 4.21
CA LYS A 101 0.95 22.57 3.11
C LYS A 101 0.08 21.71 2.20
N GLY A 102 0.12 20.39 2.33
CA GLY A 102 -0.55 19.47 1.40
C GLY A 102 0.08 19.39 0.02
N GLU A 103 1.36 19.74 -0.10
CA GLU A 103 2.08 19.62 -1.37
C GLU A 103 2.38 18.15 -1.70
N LYS A 104 1.95 17.70 -2.89
CA LYS A 104 2.34 16.39 -3.42
C LYS A 104 3.79 16.42 -3.89
N TRP A 105 4.47 15.28 -3.86
CA TRP A 105 5.81 15.14 -4.42
C TRP A 105 5.96 13.96 -5.37
N HIS A 106 6.92 14.09 -6.27
CA HIS A 106 7.49 13.01 -7.07
C HIS A 106 9.00 13.24 -7.11
N LEU A 107 9.76 12.30 -6.55
CA LEU A 107 11.22 12.41 -6.44
C LEU A 107 11.90 11.10 -6.85
N GLU A 108 13.06 11.22 -7.47
CA GLU A 108 13.99 10.11 -7.68
C GLU A 108 15.14 10.22 -6.68
N LEU A 109 15.28 9.21 -5.82
CA LEU A 109 16.17 9.24 -4.67
C LEU A 109 16.97 7.94 -4.56
N GLU A 110 18.19 8.05 -4.05
CA GLU A 110 19.02 6.89 -3.72
C GLU A 110 18.72 6.43 -2.29
N ILE A 111 18.43 5.13 -2.14
CA ILE A 111 18.28 4.47 -0.83
C ILE A 111 19.41 3.46 -0.61
N VAL A 112 19.69 3.19 0.66
CA VAL A 112 20.54 2.09 1.13
C VAL A 112 19.62 1.02 1.69
N THR A 113 19.54 -0.13 1.01
CA THR A 113 18.67 -1.24 1.44
C THR A 113 19.14 -1.85 2.75
N ALA A 114 18.30 -2.68 3.39
CA ALA A 114 18.67 -3.37 4.63
C ALA A 114 19.91 -4.27 4.46
N LYS A 115 20.21 -4.73 3.23
CA LYS A 115 21.44 -5.48 2.90
C LYS A 115 22.60 -4.60 2.43
N GLN A 116 22.55 -3.31 2.73
CA GLN A 116 23.61 -2.33 2.41
C GLN A 116 23.88 -2.19 0.91
N GLN A 117 22.83 -2.31 0.08
CA GLN A 117 22.93 -2.05 -1.36
C GLN A 117 22.37 -0.68 -1.69
N ASN A 118 23.04 0.05 -2.57
CA ASN A 118 22.54 1.33 -3.07
C ASN A 118 21.67 1.11 -4.29
N ILE A 119 20.42 1.54 -4.22
CA ILE A 119 19.48 1.50 -5.35
C ILE A 119 18.77 2.84 -5.52
N TRP A 120 18.31 3.11 -6.73
CA TRP A 120 17.48 4.27 -7.03
C TRP A 120 16.01 3.89 -6.97
N VAL A 121 15.20 4.74 -6.34
CA VAL A 121 13.76 4.61 -6.25
C VAL A 121 13.08 5.88 -6.73
N SER A 122 11.95 5.73 -7.41
CA SER A 122 11.02 6.82 -7.69
C SER A 122 9.92 6.77 -6.63
N THR A 123 9.77 7.83 -5.86
CA THR A 123 8.75 7.92 -4.80
C THR A 123 7.76 9.02 -5.11
N PHE A 124 6.49 8.71 -4.91
CA PHE A 124 5.36 9.63 -4.99
C PHE A 124 4.71 9.69 -3.62
N GLY A 125 4.25 10.87 -3.21
CA GLY A 125 3.57 11.03 -1.94
C GLY A 125 2.61 12.21 -1.97
N GLU A 126 1.52 12.08 -1.24
CA GLU A 126 0.52 13.11 -0.99
C GLU A 126 0.01 12.98 0.44
N ALA A 127 -0.34 14.10 1.06
CA ALA A 127 -0.99 14.12 2.37
C ALA A 127 -2.51 14.24 2.17
N GLU A 128 -3.26 13.40 2.85
CA GLU A 128 -4.72 13.49 2.91
C GLU A 128 -5.13 14.16 4.23
N PHE A 129 -5.86 15.29 4.12
CA PHE A 129 -6.45 15.97 5.26
C PHE A 129 -7.96 15.73 5.23
N ASN A 130 -8.48 15.08 6.26
CA ASN A 130 -9.93 14.93 6.47
C ASN A 130 -10.50 16.14 7.22
#